data_AF-A0A370K3M4-F1
#
_entry.id   AF-A0A370K3M4-F1
#
_cell.length_a   1.000
_cell.length_b   1.000
_cell.length_c   1.000
_cell.angle_alpha   90.00
_cell.angle_beta   90.00
_cell.angle_gamma   90.00
#
_symmetry.space_group_name_H-M   'P 1'
#
loop_
_entity.id
_entity.type
_entity.pdbx_description
1 polymer ?
#
loop_
_entity_poly.entity_id
_entity_poly.type
_entity_poly.pdbx_seq_one_letter_code
_entity_poly.pdbx_strand_id
1 'polypeptide(L)'
;MSEPLSLRETLRRLLISQEGMSAIYRRLPWTHRLVQGLWLALLALVAASAAYGLGLLLHTQQAFWAALTAIAVTQQGYLDTRDSSRDQIIGALVGGVAGLAAALLWGEHYSAYALAIVCAITACWLFGVGSAGRLSGSTTTIVMLVPHTGAFWLVALTRIGEVALGIICALLVVAVAERLQARWVRVAESNH
;
A
#
# COMPACT_ATOMS: atom_id res chain seq x y z
N MET A 1 12.75 -27.15 -32.24
CA MET A 1 12.92 -25.73 -31.86
C MET A 1 11.55 -25.08 -31.98
N SER A 2 10.84 -24.88 -30.88
CA SER A 2 9.55 -24.19 -30.86
C SER A 2 9.77 -22.69 -31.04
N GLU A 3 9.13 -22.08 -32.04
CA GLU A 3 9.09 -20.62 -32.19
C GLU A 3 8.55 -19.96 -30.91
N PRO A 4 9.09 -18.79 -30.50
CA PRO A 4 8.53 -18.05 -29.38
C PRO A 4 7.09 -17.62 -29.73
N LEU A 5 6.13 -18.06 -28.93
CA LEU A 5 4.73 -17.67 -28.99
C LEU A 5 4.58 -16.16 -29.16
N SER A 6 3.82 -15.73 -30.18
CA SER A 6 3.50 -14.33 -30.44
C SER A 6 2.87 -13.69 -29.19
N LEU A 7 3.40 -12.54 -28.77
CA LEU A 7 2.88 -11.73 -27.64
C LEU A 7 1.35 -11.55 -27.76
N ARG A 8 0.85 -11.38 -28.99
CA ARG A 8 -0.59 -11.18 -29.27
C ARG A 8 -1.43 -12.40 -28.91
N GLU A 9 -0.93 -13.61 -29.15
CA GLU A 9 -1.65 -14.84 -28.82
C GLU A 9 -1.62 -15.14 -27.32
N THR A 10 -0.51 -14.83 -26.67
CA THR A 10 -0.42 -14.90 -25.20
C THR A 10 -1.40 -13.92 -24.56
N LEU A 11 -1.44 -12.66 -25.03
CA LEU A 11 -2.39 -11.65 -24.57
C LEU A 11 -3.85 -12.07 -24.82
N ARG A 12 -4.14 -12.63 -26.00
CA ARG A 12 -5.49 -13.09 -26.36
C ARG A 12 -5.96 -14.24 -25.46
N ARG A 13 -5.08 -15.20 -25.15
CA ARG A 13 -5.38 -16.32 -24.25
C ARG A 13 -5.58 -15.85 -22.81
N LEU A 14 -4.79 -14.87 -22.35
CA LEU A 14 -4.95 -14.28 -21.03
C LEU A 14 -6.29 -13.53 -20.90
N LEU A 15 -6.67 -12.72 -21.89
CA LEU A 15 -7.94 -12.00 -21.88
C LEU A 15 -9.15 -12.93 -21.85
N ILE A 16 -9.18 -13.98 -22.68
CA ILE A 16 -10.28 -14.95 -22.72
C ILE A 16 -10.38 -15.74 -21.39
N SER A 17 -9.25 -16.10 -20.79
CA SER A 17 -9.21 -16.77 -19.49
C SER A 17 -9.73 -15.89 -18.34
N GLN A 18 -9.40 -14.59 -18.37
CA GLN A 18 -9.88 -13.61 -17.39
C GLN A 18 -11.40 -13.42 -17.47
N GLU A 19 -11.98 -13.39 -18.67
CA GLU A 19 -13.43 -13.27 -18.86
C GLU A 19 -14.20 -14.44 -18.24
N GLY A 20 -13.75 -15.69 -18.49
CA GLY A 20 -14.35 -16.89 -17.92
C GLY A 20 -14.26 -16.95 -16.38
N MET A 21 -13.11 -16.58 -15.82
CA MET A 21 -12.91 -16.49 -14.37
C MET A 21 -13.80 -15.43 -13.72
N SER A 22 -14.00 -14.28 -14.38
CA SER A 22 -14.86 -13.19 -13.88
C SER A 22 -16.36 -13.55 -13.86
N ALA A 23 -16.80 -14.43 -14.77
CA ALA A 23 -18.17 -14.91 -14.84
C ALA A 23 -18.47 -15.92 -13.72
N ILE A 24 -17.48 -16.74 -13.35
CA ILE A 24 -17.56 -17.69 -12.22
C ILE A 24 -17.49 -16.95 -10.88
N TYR A 25 -16.61 -15.95 -10.73
CA TYR A 25 -16.54 -15.11 -9.54
C TYR A 25 -17.83 -14.33 -9.25
N ARG A 26 -18.59 -13.96 -10.29
CA ARG A 26 -19.91 -13.32 -10.16
C ARG A 26 -21.00 -14.24 -9.59
N ARG A 27 -20.76 -15.55 -9.56
CA ARG A 27 -21.69 -16.54 -8.99
C ARG A 27 -21.38 -16.91 -7.54
N LEU A 28 -20.36 -16.31 -6.91
CA LEU A 28 -20.17 -16.45 -5.47
C LEU A 28 -21.33 -15.76 -4.72
N PRO A 29 -21.84 -16.36 -3.63
CA PRO A 29 -22.90 -15.76 -2.84
C PRO A 29 -22.45 -14.41 -2.29
N TRP A 30 -23.23 -13.37 -2.58
CA TRP A 30 -22.92 -11.98 -2.27
C TRP A 30 -22.70 -11.75 -0.76
N THR A 31 -23.36 -12.55 0.08
CA THR A 31 -23.26 -12.50 1.54
C THR A 31 -21.83 -12.74 2.05
N HIS A 32 -21.12 -13.72 1.50
CA HIS A 32 -19.75 -14.02 1.91
C HIS A 32 -18.79 -12.88 1.55
N ARG A 33 -18.96 -12.30 0.35
CA ARG A 33 -18.16 -11.16 -0.12
C ARG A 33 -18.42 -9.92 0.73
N LEU A 34 -19.68 -9.69 1.14
CA LEU A 34 -20.04 -8.59 2.05
C LEU A 34 -19.41 -8.76 3.43
N VAL A 35 -19.50 -9.95 4.04
CA VAL A 35 -18.90 -10.21 5.36
C VAL A 35 -17.38 -10.02 5.31
N GLN A 36 -16.73 -10.56 4.30
CA GLN A 36 -15.29 -10.36 4.06
C GLN A 36 -14.92 -8.88 3.89
N GLY A 37 -15.70 -8.13 3.10
CA GLY A 37 -15.50 -6.70 2.90
C GLY A 37 -15.70 -5.88 4.17
N LEU A 38 -16.75 -6.19 4.95
CA LEU A 38 -17.02 -5.54 6.23
C LEU A 38 -15.92 -5.81 7.26
N TRP A 39 -15.40 -7.03 7.29
CA TRP A 39 -14.28 -7.38 8.16
C TRP A 39 -13.02 -6.57 7.81
N LEU A 40 -12.66 -6.52 6.52
CA LEU A 40 -11.54 -5.70 6.07
C LEU A 40 -11.76 -4.21 6.39
N ALA A 41 -12.97 -3.70 6.16
CA ALA A 41 -13.32 -2.32 6.46
C ALA A 41 -13.17 -2.00 7.95
N LEU A 42 -13.58 -2.91 8.84
CA LEU A 42 -13.40 -2.75 10.28
C LEU A 42 -11.92 -2.70 10.66
N LEU A 43 -11.10 -3.62 10.16
CA LEU A 43 -9.66 -3.63 10.42
C LEU A 43 -9.00 -2.33 9.95
N ALA A 44 -9.30 -1.91 8.72
CA ALA A 44 -8.76 -0.70 8.13
C ALA A 44 -9.19 0.55 8.92
N LEU A 45 -10.46 0.62 9.34
CA LEU A 45 -10.98 1.72 10.17
C LEU A 45 -10.23 1.84 11.49
N VAL A 46 -10.07 0.73 12.22
CA VAL A 46 -9.38 0.72 13.52
C VAL A 46 -7.90 1.07 13.35
N ALA A 47 -7.23 0.47 12.35
CA ALA A 47 -5.82 0.77 12.05
C ALA A 47 -5.61 2.24 11.66
N ALA A 48 -6.45 2.78 10.79
CA ALA A 48 -6.39 4.17 10.34
C ALA A 48 -6.65 5.15 11.49
N SER A 49 -7.65 4.87 12.32
CA SER A 49 -8.00 5.70 13.47
C SER A 49 -6.87 5.72 14.50
N ALA A 50 -6.26 4.56 14.77
CA ALA A 50 -5.10 4.45 15.64
C ALA A 50 -3.89 5.21 15.09
N ALA A 51 -3.57 5.03 13.80
CA ALA A 51 -2.46 5.72 13.14
C ALA A 51 -2.65 7.24 13.12
N TYR A 52 -3.86 7.70 12.81
CA TYR A 52 -4.20 9.12 12.81
C TYR A 52 -4.10 9.71 14.22
N GLY A 53 -4.71 9.06 15.21
CA GLY A 53 -4.67 9.50 16.60
C GLY A 53 -3.25 9.58 17.15
N LEU A 54 -2.42 8.56 16.91
CA LEU A 54 -1.01 8.58 17.30
C LEU A 54 -0.22 9.65 16.53
N GLY A 55 -0.50 9.87 15.25
CA GLY A 55 0.11 10.95 14.47
C GLY A 55 -0.19 12.33 15.03
N LEU A 56 -1.45 12.58 15.43
CA LEU A 56 -1.84 13.82 16.09
C LEU A 56 -1.10 14.03 17.43
N LEU A 57 -0.94 12.97 18.22
CA LEU A 57 -0.19 13.02 19.49
C LEU A 57 1.31 13.30 19.28
N LEU A 58 1.86 12.84 18.16
CA LEU A 58 3.24 13.14 17.76
C LEU A 58 3.40 14.52 17.11
N HIS A 59 2.33 15.34 17.09
CA HIS A 59 2.28 16.65 16.45
C HIS A 59 2.73 16.63 14.99
N THR A 60 2.44 15.53 14.27
CA THR A 60 2.75 15.48 12.85
C THR A 60 1.77 16.39 12.10
N GLN A 61 2.30 17.38 11.38
CA GLN A 61 1.51 18.33 10.59
C GLN A 61 0.62 17.63 9.54
N GLN A 62 0.93 16.37 9.20
CA GLN A 62 0.24 15.63 8.15
C GLN A 62 -0.11 14.19 8.57
N ALA A 63 -0.57 14.00 9.80
CA ALA A 63 -0.98 12.70 10.38
C ALA A 63 -1.92 11.85 9.49
N PHE A 64 -2.66 12.47 8.57
CA PHE A 64 -3.54 11.77 7.63
C PHE A 64 -2.81 10.76 6.73
N TRP A 65 -1.52 10.94 6.46
CA TRP A 65 -0.74 9.98 5.66
C TRP A 65 -0.45 8.68 6.38
N ALA A 66 -0.27 8.74 7.71
CA ALA A 66 -0.16 7.53 8.51
C ALA A 66 -1.46 6.73 8.43
N ALA A 67 -2.61 7.42 8.47
CA ALA A 67 -3.92 6.80 8.29
C ALA A 67 -4.10 6.20 6.89
N LEU A 68 -3.75 6.93 5.83
CA LEU A 68 -3.80 6.42 4.45
C LEU A 68 -2.92 5.18 4.27
N THR A 69 -1.72 5.19 4.86
CA THR A 69 -0.83 4.04 4.82
C THR A 69 -1.42 2.85 5.55
N ALA A 70 -1.98 3.06 6.75
CA ALA A 70 -2.66 2.01 7.50
C ALA A 70 -3.78 1.37 6.67
N ILE A 71 -4.60 2.16 5.98
CA ILE A 71 -5.65 1.65 5.08
C ILE A 71 -5.02 0.86 3.92
N ALA A 72 -3.99 1.39 3.28
CA ALA A 72 -3.40 0.79 2.09
C ALA A 72 -2.77 -0.59 2.34
N VAL A 73 -2.14 -0.77 3.51
CA VAL A 73 -1.44 -2.03 3.84
C VAL A 73 -2.32 -3.04 4.57
N THR A 74 -3.43 -2.61 5.16
CA THR A 74 -4.33 -3.52 5.89
C THR A 74 -4.94 -4.52 4.92
N GLN A 75 -4.72 -5.81 5.20
CA GLN A 75 -5.33 -6.93 4.52
C GLN A 75 -6.13 -7.78 5.54
N GLN A 76 -6.86 -8.78 5.05
CA GLN A 76 -7.66 -9.66 5.92
C GLN A 76 -6.82 -10.58 6.81
N GLY A 77 -5.58 -10.87 6.39
CA GLY A 77 -4.64 -11.71 7.12
C GLY A 77 -3.32 -10.98 7.43
N TYR A 78 -2.63 -11.45 8.45
CA TYR A 78 -1.39 -10.85 8.93
C TYR A 78 -0.23 -10.99 7.94
N LEU A 79 -0.08 -12.16 7.30
CA LEU A 79 0.98 -12.39 6.31
C LEU A 79 0.81 -11.48 5.09
N ASP A 80 -0.42 -11.37 4.57
CA ASP A 80 -0.72 -10.47 3.45
C ASP A 80 -0.50 -8.99 3.83
N THR A 81 -0.91 -8.60 5.05
CA THR A 81 -0.67 -7.25 5.58
C THR A 81 0.83 -6.97 5.70
N ARG A 82 1.62 -7.96 6.13
CA ARG A 82 3.08 -7.85 6.28
C ARG A 82 3.77 -7.74 4.93
N ASP A 83 3.37 -8.53 3.94
CA ASP A 83 3.95 -8.47 2.60
C ASP A 83 3.59 -7.13 1.93
N SER A 84 2.33 -6.70 2.03
CA SER A 84 1.91 -5.37 1.59
C SER A 84 2.69 -4.25 2.30
N SER A 85 2.96 -4.38 3.61
CA SER A 85 3.75 -3.42 4.38
C SER A 85 5.20 -3.33 3.89
N ARG A 86 5.81 -4.44 3.49
CA ARG A 86 7.18 -4.46 2.93
C ARG A 86 7.24 -3.67 1.62
N ASP A 87 6.31 -3.95 0.71
CA ASP A 87 6.19 -3.20 -0.54
C ASP A 87 5.99 -1.71 -0.27
N GLN A 88 5.21 -1.40 0.75
CA GLN A 88 4.91 -0.02 1.11
C GLN A 88 6.14 0.74 1.65
N ILE A 89 6.99 0.10 2.46
CA ILE A 89 8.26 0.70 2.89
C ILE A 89 9.16 0.97 1.68
N ILE A 90 9.28 -0.01 0.78
CA ILE A 90 10.13 0.13 -0.41
C ILE A 90 9.61 1.25 -1.30
N GLY A 91 8.31 1.32 -1.53
CA GLY A 91 7.67 2.38 -2.31
C GLY A 91 7.94 3.76 -1.71
N ALA A 92 7.82 3.91 -0.39
CA ALA A 92 8.03 5.19 0.29
C ALA A 92 9.50 5.63 0.19
N LEU A 93 10.44 4.70 0.34
CA LEU A 93 11.86 4.99 0.22
C LEU A 93 12.23 5.38 -1.21
N VAL A 94 11.83 4.60 -2.21
CA VAL A 94 12.13 4.88 -3.62
C VAL A 94 11.52 6.22 -4.04
N GLY A 95 10.25 6.45 -3.73
CA GLY A 95 9.57 7.70 -4.06
C GLY A 95 10.11 8.92 -3.31
N GLY A 96 10.46 8.74 -2.03
CA GLY A 96 11.08 9.78 -1.22
C GLY A 96 12.45 10.20 -1.76
N VAL A 97 13.30 9.22 -2.12
CA VAL A 97 14.61 9.47 -2.73
C VAL A 97 14.47 10.09 -4.11
N ALA A 98 13.57 9.58 -4.96
CA ALA A 98 13.37 10.12 -6.31
C ALA A 98 12.85 11.57 -6.27
N GLY A 99 11.84 11.85 -5.43
CA GLY A 99 11.30 13.20 -5.26
C GLY A 99 12.33 14.17 -4.68
N LEU A 100 13.11 13.74 -3.69
CA LEU A 100 14.18 14.56 -3.11
C LEU A 100 15.29 14.83 -4.14
N ALA A 101 15.73 13.81 -4.87
CA ALA A 101 16.76 13.96 -5.90
C ALA A 101 16.31 14.91 -7.02
N ALA A 102 15.06 14.77 -7.47
CA ALA A 102 14.50 15.65 -8.49
C ALA A 102 14.39 17.10 -8.02
N ALA A 103 13.91 17.32 -6.79
CA ALA A 103 13.84 18.66 -6.20
C ALA A 103 15.23 19.32 -6.06
N LEU A 104 16.26 18.55 -5.68
CA LEU A 104 17.61 19.07 -5.50
C LEU A 104 18.35 19.33 -6.82
N LEU A 105 18.13 18.51 -7.84
CA LEU A 105 18.88 18.57 -9.09
C LEU A 105 18.23 19.46 -10.15
N TRP A 106 16.89 19.49 -10.21
CA TRP A 106 16.13 20.17 -11.26
C TRP A 106 15.10 21.18 -10.74
N GLY A 107 14.93 21.31 -9.42
CA GLY A 107 13.99 22.27 -8.82
C GLY A 107 12.52 21.90 -9.01
N GLU A 108 11.63 22.84 -8.70
CA GLU A 108 10.17 22.67 -8.68
C GLU A 108 9.54 22.87 -10.08
N HIS A 109 10.09 22.22 -11.10
CA HIS A 109 9.52 22.26 -12.45
C HIS A 109 8.64 21.03 -12.73
N TYR A 110 7.55 21.24 -13.47
CA TYR A 110 6.65 20.14 -13.85
C TYR A 110 7.38 19.01 -14.61
N SER A 111 8.37 19.35 -15.44
CA SER A 111 9.18 18.37 -16.16
C SER A 111 10.04 17.51 -15.22
N ALA A 112 10.65 18.12 -14.20
CA ALA A 112 11.41 17.41 -13.17
C ALA A 112 10.51 16.43 -12.41
N TYR A 113 9.32 16.89 -12.03
CA TYR A 113 8.30 16.07 -11.38
C TYR A 113 7.86 14.88 -12.25
N ALA A 114 7.52 15.13 -13.51
CA ALA A 114 7.08 14.08 -14.43
C ALA A 114 8.17 13.01 -14.62
N LEU A 115 9.42 13.43 -14.79
CA LEU A 115 10.55 12.52 -14.91
C LEU A 115 10.78 11.73 -13.61
N ALA A 116 10.69 12.38 -12.45
CA ALA A 116 10.86 11.74 -11.16
C ALA A 116 9.86 10.60 -10.94
N ILE A 117 8.57 10.82 -11.27
CA ILE A 117 7.55 9.76 -11.18
C ILE A 117 7.89 8.58 -12.09
N VAL A 118 8.24 8.84 -13.35
CA VAL A 118 8.55 7.78 -14.31
C VAL A 118 9.74 6.97 -13.78
N CYS A 119 10.82 7.64 -13.39
CA CYS A 119 11.98 6.99 -12.81
C CYS A 119 11.65 6.19 -11.55
N ALA A 120 10.87 6.75 -10.62
CA ALA A 120 10.53 6.11 -9.35
C ALA A 120 9.67 4.85 -9.55
N ILE A 121 8.68 4.91 -10.44
CA ILE A 121 7.82 3.76 -10.77
C ILE A 121 8.63 2.70 -11.51
N THR A 122 9.40 3.10 -12.52
CA THR A 122 10.23 2.15 -13.30
C THR A 122 11.27 1.48 -12.41
N ALA A 123 11.89 2.21 -11.48
CA ALA A 123 12.81 1.62 -10.51
C ALA A 123 12.14 0.51 -9.68
N CYS A 124 10.93 0.75 -9.14
CA CYS A 124 10.19 -0.29 -8.41
C CYS A 124 9.95 -1.54 -9.27
N TRP A 125 9.65 -1.37 -10.56
CA TRP A 125 9.48 -2.51 -11.48
C TRP A 125 10.80 -3.25 -11.74
N LEU A 126 11.90 -2.53 -11.95
CA LEU A 126 13.22 -3.13 -12.18
C LEU A 126 13.73 -3.92 -10.97
N PHE A 127 13.38 -3.49 -9.75
CA PHE A 127 13.72 -4.21 -8.51
C PHE A 127 12.73 -5.31 -8.14
N GLY A 128 11.76 -5.64 -9.01
CA GLY A 128 10.81 -6.74 -8.78
C GLY A 128 9.71 -6.44 -7.75
N VAL A 129 9.50 -5.17 -7.40
CA VAL A 129 8.51 -4.69 -6.42
C VAL A 129 7.46 -3.80 -7.10
N GLY A 130 6.89 -4.27 -8.22
CA GLY A 130 5.95 -3.49 -9.02
C GLY A 130 4.70 -3.03 -8.25
N SER A 131 4.28 -3.77 -7.23
CA SER A 131 3.24 -3.39 -6.26
C SER A 131 3.56 -2.09 -5.52
N ALA A 132 4.83 -1.84 -5.20
CA ALA A 132 5.33 -0.63 -4.55
C ALA A 132 5.33 0.60 -5.48
N GLY A 133 5.27 0.40 -6.80
CA GLY A 133 5.39 1.47 -7.80
C GLY A 133 4.35 2.57 -7.62
N ARG A 134 3.08 2.22 -7.36
CA ARG A 134 2.02 3.22 -7.16
C ARG A 134 2.27 4.10 -5.93
N LEU A 135 2.74 3.51 -4.83
CA LEU A 135 3.12 4.30 -3.66
C LEU A 135 4.34 5.16 -3.95
N SER A 136 5.35 4.62 -4.64
CA SER A 136 6.56 5.34 -5.02
C SER A 136 6.23 6.61 -5.81
N GLY A 137 5.35 6.49 -6.82
CA GLY A 137 4.83 7.66 -7.54
C GLY A 137 4.11 8.64 -6.61
N SER A 138 3.20 8.15 -5.77
CA SER A 138 2.45 9.00 -4.82
C SER A 138 3.38 9.74 -3.84
N THR A 139 4.40 9.08 -3.31
CA THR A 139 5.38 9.66 -2.39
C THR A 139 6.24 10.71 -3.10
N THR A 140 6.65 10.44 -4.33
CA THR A 140 7.35 11.40 -5.19
C THR A 140 6.50 12.65 -5.39
N THR A 141 5.21 12.49 -5.70
CA THR A 141 4.26 13.61 -5.82
C THR A 141 4.17 14.42 -4.54
N ILE A 142 4.11 13.79 -3.39
CA ILE A 142 4.02 14.51 -2.12
C ILE A 142 5.28 15.34 -1.87
N VAL A 143 6.45 14.73 -2.04
CA VAL A 143 7.73 15.41 -1.78
C VAL A 143 7.92 16.61 -2.71
N MET A 144 7.41 16.57 -3.95
CA MET A 144 7.61 17.65 -4.91
C MET A 144 6.45 18.67 -4.99
N LEU A 145 5.21 18.28 -4.71
CA LEU A 145 4.04 19.14 -4.95
C LEU A 145 3.31 19.60 -3.69
N VAL A 146 3.45 18.90 -2.55
CA VAL A 146 2.76 19.34 -1.33
C VAL A 146 3.47 20.57 -0.80
N PRO A 147 2.77 21.70 -0.63
CA PRO A 147 3.37 22.92 -0.08
C PRO A 147 3.99 22.61 1.28
N HIS A 148 5.27 22.91 1.42
CA HIS A 148 6.01 22.69 2.65
C HIS A 148 6.84 23.91 3.02
N THR A 149 6.97 24.12 4.32
CA THR A 149 7.90 25.09 4.88
C THR A 149 9.12 24.33 5.38
N GLY A 150 10.31 24.77 4.96
CA GLY A 150 11.57 24.10 5.29
C GLY A 150 12.12 23.18 4.18
N ALA A 151 13.09 22.34 4.55
CA ALA A 151 13.89 21.59 3.58
C ALA A 151 13.20 20.31 3.09
N PHE A 152 13.34 19.99 1.80
CA PHE A 152 12.77 18.79 1.16
C PHE A 152 13.12 17.47 1.85
N TRP A 153 14.34 17.35 2.40
CA TRP A 153 14.76 16.12 3.09
C TRP A 153 13.91 15.85 4.34
N LEU A 154 13.48 16.91 5.03
CA LEU A 154 12.64 16.80 6.22
C LEU A 154 11.24 16.33 5.85
N VAL A 155 10.70 16.83 4.74
CA VAL A 155 9.42 16.36 4.18
C VAL A 155 9.49 14.89 3.84
N ALA A 156 10.54 14.47 3.11
CA ALA A 156 10.76 13.08 2.73
C ALA A 156 10.89 12.15 3.96
N LEU A 157 11.65 12.55 4.99
CA LEU A 157 11.75 11.77 6.23
C LEU A 157 10.44 11.71 7.00
N THR A 158 9.70 12.82 7.07
CA THR A 158 8.39 12.84 7.72
C THR A 158 7.44 11.86 7.03
N ARG A 159 7.50 11.76 5.70
CA ARG A 159 6.72 10.74 4.95
C ARG A 159 7.09 9.33 5.36
N ILE A 160 8.38 9.01 5.41
CA ILE A 160 8.86 7.68 5.79
C ILE A 160 8.40 7.33 7.22
N GLY A 161 8.47 8.30 8.14
CA GLY A 161 8.00 8.13 9.51
C GLY A 161 6.50 7.87 9.61
N GLU A 162 5.67 8.60 8.85
CA GLU A 162 4.23 8.40 8.81
C GLU A 162 3.85 7.06 8.16
N VAL A 163 4.56 6.64 7.12
CA VAL A 163 4.38 5.32 6.50
C VAL A 163 4.69 4.22 7.53
N ALA A 164 5.81 4.34 8.25
CA ALA A 164 6.17 3.39 9.30
C ALA A 164 5.11 3.34 10.41
N LEU A 165 4.61 4.49 10.87
CA LEU A 165 3.56 4.57 11.88
C LEU A 165 2.28 3.86 11.42
N GLY A 166 1.84 4.12 10.18
CA GLY A 166 0.67 3.46 9.60
C GLY A 166 0.82 1.95 9.52
N ILE A 167 2.00 1.46 9.10
CA ILE A 167 2.34 0.04 9.04
C ILE A 167 2.29 -0.61 10.42
N ILE A 168 2.90 0.02 11.42
CA ILE A 168 2.91 -0.51 12.80
C ILE A 168 1.47 -0.66 13.30
N CYS A 169 0.63 0.36 13.10
CA CYS A 169 -0.77 0.32 13.51
C CYS A 169 -1.55 -0.80 12.80
N ALA A 170 -1.40 -0.93 11.47
CA ALA A 170 -2.07 -1.97 10.69
C ALA A 170 -1.66 -3.37 11.13
N LEU A 171 -0.36 -3.64 11.26
CA LEU A 171 0.15 -4.94 11.70
C LEU A 171 -0.33 -5.30 13.10
N LEU A 172 -0.34 -4.35 14.04
CA LEU A 172 -0.83 -4.57 15.39
C LEU A 172 -2.32 -4.90 15.39
N VAL A 173 -3.15 -4.14 14.66
CA VAL A 173 -4.59 -4.35 14.60
C VAL A 173 -4.91 -5.72 14.00
N VAL A 174 -4.30 -6.07 12.86
CA VAL A 174 -4.54 -7.36 12.21
C VAL A 174 -4.05 -8.51 13.08
N ALA A 175 -2.88 -8.38 13.72
CA ALA A 175 -2.36 -9.41 14.62
C ALA A 175 -3.25 -9.63 15.85
N VAL A 176 -3.79 -8.55 16.44
CA VAL A 176 -4.74 -8.67 17.55
C VAL A 176 -6.03 -9.33 17.08
N ALA A 177 -6.55 -8.93 15.92
CA ALA A 177 -7.79 -9.48 15.40
C ALA A 177 -7.69 -10.99 15.11
N GLU A 178 -6.61 -11.44 14.47
CA GLU A 178 -6.36 -12.88 14.26
C GLU A 178 -6.22 -13.65 15.58
N ARG A 179 -5.50 -13.09 16.56
CA ARG A 179 -5.36 -13.72 17.89
C ARG A 179 -6.69 -13.83 18.61
N LEU A 180 -7.56 -12.82 18.50
CA LEU A 180 -8.90 -12.88 19.06
C LEU A 180 -9.68 -14.00 18.37
N GLN A 181 -9.77 -14.01 17.04
CA GLN A 181 -10.46 -15.07 16.30
C GLN A 181 -9.98 -16.47 16.68
N ALA A 182 -8.67 -16.68 16.75
CA ALA A 182 -8.09 -17.96 17.16
C ALA A 182 -8.44 -18.35 18.61
N ARG A 183 -8.64 -17.38 19.52
CA ARG A 183 -9.11 -17.64 20.89
C ARG A 183 -10.60 -18.00 20.92
N TRP A 184 -11.42 -17.28 20.17
CA TRP A 184 -12.86 -17.55 20.07
C TRP A 184 -13.14 -18.97 19.58
N VAL A 185 -12.41 -19.42 18.55
CA VAL A 185 -12.55 -20.79 18.00
C VAL A 185 -12.17 -21.84 19.04
N ARG A 186 -11.03 -21.67 19.74
CA ARG A 186 -10.60 -22.64 20.79
C ARG A 186 -11.59 -22.75 21.95
N VAL A 187 -12.21 -21.64 22.36
CA VAL A 187 -13.22 -21.64 23.43
C VAL A 187 -14.47 -22.40 22.99
N ALA A 188 -14.90 -22.24 21.73
CA ALA A 188 -16.04 -22.96 21.19
C ALA A 188 -15.80 -24.49 21.13
N GLU A 189 -14.59 -24.91 20.80
CA GLU A 189 -14.21 -26.35 20.79
C GLU A 189 -14.16 -26.96 22.20
N SER A 190 -13.85 -26.18 23.24
CA SER A 190 -13.77 -26.69 24.63
C SER A 190 -15.13 -26.88 25.32
N ASN A 191 -16.22 -26.39 24.73
CA ASN A 191 -17.59 -26.48 25.26
C ASN A 191 -18.41 -27.62 24.63
N HIS A 192 -17.78 -28.45 23.79
CA HIS A 192 -18.33 -29.67 23.21
C HIS A 192 -17.62 -30.90 23.78
#